data_AF-A0A0M2RXV3-F1
#
_entry.id   AF-A0A0M2RXV3-F1
#
_cell.length_a   1.000
_cell.length_b   1.000
_cell.length_c   1.000
_cell.angle_alpha   90.00
_cell.angle_beta   90.00
_cell.angle_gamma   90.00
#
_symmetry.space_group_name_H-M   'P 1'
#
loop_
_entity.id
_entity.type
_entity.pdbx_description
1 polymer ?
#
loop_
_entity_poly.entity_id
_entity_poly.type
_entity_poly.pdbx_seq_one_letter_code
_entity_poly.pdbx_strand_id
1 'polypeptide(L)'
;MVVSAHPWRKNGQLVDLPSAVLAAGARAGLISTERCVALVAAVRDGRLVARPSFFQFQAVRKARTGGTPLRLITHEDVLIFRRPELTMEVADG
;
A
#
# COMPACT_ATOMS: atom_id res chain seq x y z
N MET A 1 -4.84 9.11 11.32
CA MET A 1 -5.53 8.67 10.08
C MET A 1 -4.84 7.42 9.60
N VAL A 2 -5.61 6.42 9.21
CA VAL A 2 -5.09 5.16 8.66
C VAL A 2 -5.64 5.03 7.25
N VAL A 3 -4.76 4.75 6.28
CA VAL A 3 -5.13 4.58 4.87
C VAL A 3 -4.59 3.26 4.38
N SER A 4 -5.44 2.42 3.79
CA SER A 4 -4.96 1.27 3.01
C SER A 4 -4.82 1.67 1.55
N ALA A 5 -3.69 1.35 0.94
CA ALA A 5 -3.43 1.56 -0.47
C ALA A 5 -2.61 0.40 -1.02
N HIS A 6 -2.81 0.01 -2.26
CA HIS A 6 -1.98 -0.99 -2.91
C HIS A 6 -1.51 -0.46 -4.27
N PRO A 7 -0.32 -0.87 -4.74
CA PRO A 7 0.05 -0.59 -6.12
C PRO A 7 -0.92 -1.31 -7.06
N TRP A 8 -1.08 -0.78 -8.26
CA TRP A 8 -1.93 -1.37 -9.30
C TRP A 8 -1.25 -1.27 -10.64
N ARG A 9 -1.84 -1.92 -11.66
CA ARG A 9 -1.29 -1.89 -13.01
C ARG A 9 -2.24 -1.23 -13.97
N LYS A 10 -1.68 -0.34 -14.79
CA LYS A 10 -2.38 0.30 -15.90
C LYS A 10 -1.50 0.17 -17.14
N ASN A 11 -2.04 -0.42 -18.20
CA ASN A 11 -1.32 -0.66 -19.45
C ASN A 11 0.02 -1.39 -19.25
N GLY A 12 0.05 -2.37 -18.32
CA GLY A 12 1.26 -3.15 -17.98
C GLY A 12 2.22 -2.46 -17.00
N GLN A 13 2.14 -1.14 -16.84
CA GLN A 13 3.03 -0.37 -15.96
C GLN A 13 2.54 -0.43 -14.50
N LEU A 14 3.49 -0.46 -13.55
CA LEU A 14 3.18 -0.38 -12.12
C LEU A 14 2.91 1.07 -11.74
N VAL A 15 1.77 1.33 -11.12
CA VAL A 15 1.43 2.63 -10.56
C VAL A 15 1.54 2.53 -9.04
N ASP A 16 2.45 3.31 -8.48
CA ASP A 16 2.76 3.37 -7.05
C ASP A 16 1.82 4.35 -6.32
N LEU A 17 0.59 3.90 -6.08
CA LEU A 17 -0.39 4.64 -5.30
C LEU A 17 0.06 4.87 -3.84
N PRO A 18 0.65 3.90 -3.12
CA PRO A 18 1.11 4.11 -1.75
C PRO A 18 2.04 5.32 -1.58
N SER A 19 3.04 5.49 -2.46
CA SER A 19 3.93 6.66 -2.41
C SER A 19 3.19 7.97 -2.72
N ALA A 20 2.20 7.94 -3.63
CA ALA A 20 1.37 9.10 -3.91
C ALA A 20 0.50 9.51 -2.70
N VAL A 21 -0.02 8.54 -1.94
CA VAL A 21 -0.79 8.79 -0.71
C VAL A 21 0.10 9.36 0.39
N LEU A 22 1.32 8.85 0.58
CA LEU A 22 2.31 9.43 1.50
C LEU A 22 2.57 10.90 1.17
N ALA A 23 2.85 11.20 -0.10
CA ALA A 23 3.08 12.57 -0.55
C ALA A 23 1.84 13.47 -0.35
N ALA A 24 0.63 12.95 -0.55
CA ALA A 24 -0.60 13.68 -0.30
C ALA A 24 -0.80 13.98 1.19
N GLY A 25 -0.54 13.01 2.08
CA GLY A 25 -0.59 13.21 3.53
C GLY A 25 0.38 14.29 3.99
N ALA A 26 1.62 14.26 3.49
CA ALA A 26 2.62 15.29 3.78
C ALA A 26 2.16 16.68 3.33
N ARG A 27 1.63 16.82 2.11
CA ARG A 27 1.07 18.10 1.61
C ARG A 27 -0.13 18.59 2.41
N ALA A 28 -0.88 17.68 3.03
CA ALA A 28 -1.98 18.00 3.94
C ALA A 28 -1.52 18.35 5.37
N GLY A 29 -0.20 18.43 5.62
CA GLY A 29 0.37 18.72 6.94
C GLY A 29 0.34 17.55 7.91
N LEU A 30 0.10 16.32 7.44
CA LEU A 30 0.15 15.13 8.27
C LEU A 30 1.57 14.57 8.36
N ILE A 31 1.89 13.99 9.51
CA ILE A 31 3.18 13.32 9.75
C ILE A 31 2.95 11.81 9.59
N SER A 32 3.65 11.18 8.64
CA SER A 32 3.69 9.72 8.51
C SER A 32 4.47 9.13 9.68
N THR A 33 3.87 8.21 10.43
CA THR A 33 4.53 7.52 11.55
C THR A 33 4.96 6.12 11.17
N GLU A 34 4.13 5.41 10.39
CA GLU A 34 4.38 4.01 10.03
C GLU A 34 3.86 3.69 8.62
N ARG A 35 4.53 2.72 7.98
CA ARG A 35 4.07 2.06 6.76
C ARG A 35 4.17 0.56 6.99
N CYS A 36 3.02 -0.08 7.15
CA CYS A 36 2.92 -1.50 7.45
C CYS A 36 2.51 -2.28 6.21
N VAL A 37 3.02 -3.51 6.08
CA VAL A 37 2.62 -4.43 5.02
C VAL A 37 1.46 -5.29 5.52
N ALA A 38 0.31 -5.21 4.87
CA ALA A 38 -0.84 -6.07 5.13
C ALA A 38 -0.93 -7.17 4.06
N LEU A 39 -0.63 -8.41 4.44
CA LEU A 39 -0.72 -9.56 3.54
C LEU A 39 -2.18 -9.94 3.29
N VAL A 40 -2.57 -10.03 2.02
CA VAL A 40 -3.90 -10.49 1.61
C VAL A 40 -3.87 -12.01 1.42
N ALA A 41 -4.09 -12.73 2.51
CA ALA A 41 -4.03 -14.18 2.56
C ALA A 41 -5.07 -14.77 3.51
N ALA A 42 -5.50 -16.01 3.24
CA ALA A 42 -6.22 -16.81 4.21
C ALA A 42 -5.22 -17.63 5.04
N VAL A 43 -5.51 -17.84 6.33
CA VAL A 43 -4.80 -18.82 7.16
C VAL A 43 -5.55 -20.15 7.05
N ARG A 44 -4.86 -21.22 6.64
CA ARG A 44 -5.41 -22.58 6.53
C ARG A 44 -4.38 -23.58 7.04
N ASP A 45 -4.75 -24.39 8.03
CA ASP A 45 -3.88 -25.42 8.62
C ASP A 45 -2.51 -24.85 9.06
N GLY A 46 -2.51 -23.67 9.67
CA GLY A 46 -1.31 -22.96 10.10
C GLY A 46 -0.45 -22.38 8.97
N ARG A 47 -0.94 -22.39 7.71
CA ARG A 47 -0.23 -21.87 6.54
C ARG A 47 -0.94 -20.67 5.94
N LEU A 48 -0.17 -19.74 5.39
CA LEU A 48 -0.68 -18.62 4.61
C LEU A 48 -0.96 -19.08 3.18
N VAL A 49 -2.19 -18.87 2.73
CA VAL A 49 -2.65 -19.12 1.36
C VAL A 49 -3.00 -17.79 0.72
N ALA A 50 -2.21 -17.37 -0.27
CA ALA A 50 -2.42 -16.10 -0.96
C ALA A 50 -3.83 -16.03 -1.58
N ARG A 51 -4.49 -14.87 -1.45
CA ARG A 51 -5.82 -14.62 -2.03
C ARG A 51 -5.77 -13.44 -3.00
N PRO A 52 -5.01 -13.55 -4.10
CA PRO A 52 -4.94 -12.48 -5.09
C PRO A 52 -6.29 -12.30 -5.79
N SER A 53 -6.50 -11.12 -6.38
CA SER A 53 -7.62 -10.91 -7.29
C SER A 53 -7.52 -11.86 -8.49
N PHE A 54 -8.65 -12.43 -8.90
CA PHE A 54 -8.75 -13.29 -10.08
C PHE A 54 -8.18 -12.60 -11.33
N PHE A 55 -8.49 -11.32 -11.53
CA PHE A 55 -8.01 -10.53 -12.67
C PHE A 55 -6.49 -10.33 -12.64
N GLN A 56 -5.93 -10.03 -11.46
CA GLN A 56 -4.46 -9.92 -11.30
C GLN A 56 -3.79 -11.26 -11.60
N PHE A 57 -4.38 -12.36 -11.13
CA PHE A 57 -3.87 -13.70 -11.38
C PHE A 57 -3.85 -14.06 -12.87
N GLN A 58 -4.95 -13.82 -13.58
CA GLN A 58 -5.01 -14.04 -15.02
C GLN A 58 -4.04 -13.14 -15.79
N ALA A 59 -3.93 -11.85 -15.43
CA ALA A 59 -3.01 -10.92 -16.07
C ALA A 59 -1.55 -11.36 -15.92
N VAL A 60 -1.15 -11.80 -14.71
CA VAL A 60 0.20 -12.34 -14.46
C VAL A 60 0.45 -13.61 -15.26
N ARG A 61 -0.52 -14.53 -15.34
CA ARG A 61 -0.38 -15.74 -16.16
C ARG A 61 -0.18 -15.40 -17.63
N LYS A 62 -1.03 -14.52 -18.19
CA LYS A 62 -0.94 -14.09 -19.59
C LYS A 62 0.40 -13.43 -19.89
N ALA A 63 0.86 -12.52 -19.03
CA ALA A 63 2.17 -11.86 -19.19
C ALA A 63 3.31 -12.87 -19.22
N ARG A 64 3.31 -13.84 -18.29
CA ARG A 64 4.35 -14.88 -18.22
C ARG A 64 4.35 -15.81 -19.42
N THR A 65 3.17 -16.22 -19.90
CA THR A 65 3.06 -17.01 -21.15
C THR A 65 3.60 -16.23 -22.35
N GLY A 66 3.45 -14.90 -22.37
CA GLY A 66 4.01 -14.02 -23.38
C GLY A 66 5.49 -13.66 -23.20
N GLY A 67 6.21 -14.29 -22.26
CA GLY A 67 7.64 -14.04 -22.02
C GLY A 67 7.94 -12.85 -21.11
N THR A 68 6.93 -12.10 -20.65
CA THR A 68 7.13 -10.96 -19.76
C THR A 68 7.13 -11.42 -18.29
N PRO A 69 8.24 -11.22 -17.55
CA PRO A 69 8.28 -11.55 -16.14
C PRO A 69 7.37 -10.61 -15.34
N LEU A 70 6.36 -11.17 -14.67
CA LEU A 70 5.43 -10.42 -13.83
C LEU A 70 5.13 -11.16 -12.52
N ARG A 71 4.99 -10.40 -11.43
CA ARG A 71 4.64 -10.90 -10.10
C ARG A 71 3.27 -10.41 -9.66
N LEU A 72 2.61 -11.22 -8.82
CA LEU A 72 1.35 -10.85 -8.18
C LEU A 72 1.59 -9.77 -7.14
N ILE A 73 0.63 -8.87 -7.02
CA ILE A 73 0.53 -7.94 -5.90
C ILE A 73 -0.35 -8.65 -4.87
N THR A 74 0.22 -9.00 -3.72
CA THR A 74 -0.44 -9.83 -2.68
C THR A 74 -0.51 -9.12 -1.32
N HIS A 75 -0.15 -7.84 -1.28
CA HIS A 75 -0.22 -7.03 -0.09
C HIS A 75 -0.83 -5.67 -0.38
N GLU A 76 -1.38 -5.09 0.67
CA GLU A 76 -1.67 -3.66 0.74
C GLU A 76 -0.66 -3.00 1.68
N ASP A 77 -0.42 -1.72 1.46
CA ASP A 77 0.28 -0.85 2.39
C ASP A 77 -0.75 -0.18 3.32
N VAL A 78 -0.54 -0.31 4.62
CA VAL A 78 -1.28 0.43 5.64
C VAL A 78 -0.42 1.61 6.07
N LEU A 79 -0.85 2.81 5.71
CA LEU A 79 -0.17 4.07 5.96
C LEU A 79 -0.79 4.75 7.19
N ILE A 80 0.02 4.98 8.21
CA ILE A 80 -0.41 5.60 9.46
C ILE A 80 0.11 7.04 9.52
N PHE A 81 -0.83 7.96 9.67
CA PHE A 81 -0.56 9.39 9.78
C PHE A 81 -1.07 9.94 11.10
N ARG A 82 -0.29 10.84 11.72
CA ARG A 82 -0.74 11.67 12.85
C ARG A 82 -0.83 13.13 12.45
N ARG A 83 -1.62 13.89 13.22
CA ARG A 83 -1.55 15.35 13.17
C ARG A 83 -0.29 15.80 13.91
N PRO A 84 0.35 16.91 13.51
CA PRO A 84 1.33 17.57 14.34
C PRO A 84 0.72 17.90 15.70
N GLU A 85 1.48 17.69 16.77
CA GLU A 85 1.10 18.20 18.08
C GLU A 85 1.23 19.73 18.05
N LEU A 86 0.22 20.44 18.55
CA LEU A 86 0.36 21.87 18.79
C LEU A 86 1.27 22.02 20.02
N THR A 87 2.53 22.38 19.82
CA THR A 87 3.34 22.91 20.91
C THR A 87 2.76 24.26 21.26
N MET A 88 2.04 24.34 22.37
CA MET A 88 1.69 25.64 22.95
C MET A 88 2.98 26.23 23.52
N GLU A 89 3.57 27.19 22.82
CA GLU A 89 4.56 28.05 23.43
C GLU A 89 3.87 28.80 24.57
N VAL A 90 4.32 28.52 25.79
CA VAL A 90 4.00 29.35 26.96
C VAL A 90 4.61 30.72 26.65
N ALA A 91 3.74 31.70 26.40
CA ALA A 91 4.15 33.08 26.36
C ALA A 91 4.63 33.45 27.77
N ASP A 92 5.95 33.46 27.96
CA ASP A 92 6.56 34.11 29.12
C ASP A 92 6.21 35.61 29.06
N GLY A 93 5.61 36.09 30.15
CA GLY A 93 5.08 37.44 30.31
C GLY A 93 6.10 38.50 30.71
#